data_AF-A0A7Y3CS46-F1
#
_entry.id   AF-A0A7Y3CS46-F1
#
_cell.length_a   1.000
_cell.length_b   1.000
_cell.length_c   1.000
_cell.angle_alpha   90.00
_cell.angle_beta   90.00
_cell.angle_gamma   90.00
#
_symmetry.space_group_name_H-M   'P 1'
#
loop_
_entity.id
_entity.type
_entity.pdbx_description
1 polymer ?
#
loop_
_entity_poly.entity_id
_entity_poly.type
_entity_poly.pdbx_seq_one_letter_code
_entity_poly.pdbx_strand_id
1 'polypeptide(L)' 'ETLGGEADYLDGLTLTFDDSWLNLRASNTEPVLRLNVEGPDQQAVDEIVGQISAIISAAGGHRV' A
#
# COMPACT_ATOMS: atom_id res chain seq x y z
N GLU A 1 0.94 16.15 -5.77
CA GLU A 1 0.09 15.75 -6.90
C GLU A 1 -0.70 14.54 -6.44
N THR A 2 -2.02 14.52 -6.60
CA THR A 2 -2.82 13.33 -6.28
C THR A 2 -2.48 12.27 -7.31
N LEU A 3 -1.96 11.12 -6.86
CA LEU A 3 -1.75 9.96 -7.70
C LEU A 3 -3.10 9.61 -8.35
N GLY A 4 -3.24 9.85 -9.66
CA GLY A 4 -4.42 9.49 -10.42
C GLY A 4 -4.49 7.97 -10.52
N GLY A 5 -5.49 7.36 -9.90
CA GLY A 5 -5.64 5.91 -9.85
C GLY A 5 -7.04 5.50 -9.44
N GLU A 6 -7.43 4.28 -9.76
CA GLU A 6 -8.71 3.71 -9.34
C GLU A 6 -8.57 3.12 -7.93
N ALA A 7 -9.58 3.34 -7.09
CA ALA A 7 -9.66 2.79 -5.75
C ALA A 7 -10.79 1.77 -5.65
N ASP A 8 -10.47 0.58 -5.14
CA ASP A 8 -11.42 -0.47 -4.80
C ASP A 8 -11.31 -0.86 -3.32
N TYR A 9 -12.44 -1.26 -2.72
CA TYR A 9 -12.56 -1.56 -1.30
C TYR A 9 -13.03 -3.00 -0.99
N LEU A 10 -13.01 -3.90 -1.97
CA LEU A 10 -13.56 -5.25 -1.82
C LEU A 10 -12.74 -6.13 -0.85
N ASP A 11 -11.41 -6.02 -0.89
CA ASP A 11 -10.47 -6.71 0.02
C ASP A 11 -9.45 -5.73 0.62
N GLY A 12 -9.95 -4.82 1.45
CA GLY A 12 -9.14 -3.75 2.04
C GLY A 12 -9.18 -2.49 1.18
N LEU A 13 -8.02 -1.94 0.84
CA LEU A 13 -7.87 -0.82 -0.08
C LEU A 13 -6.91 -1.25 -1.19
N THR A 14 -7.43 -1.37 -2.40
CA THR A 14 -6.63 -1.56 -3.61
C THR A 14 -6.55 -0.25 -4.34
N LEU A 15 -5.34 0.18 -4.69
CA LEU A 15 -5.10 1.33 -5.57
C LEU A 15 -4.36 0.85 -6.81
N THR A 16 -4.89 1.20 -7.98
CA THR A 16 -4.30 0.86 -9.28
C THR A 16 -3.93 2.14 -10.01
N PHE A 17 -2.68 2.22 -10.45
CA PHE A 17 -2.11 3.29 -11.27
C PHE A 17 -1.73 2.72 -12.65
N ASP A 18 -1.08 3.51 -13.51
CA ASP A 18 -0.72 3.06 -14.87
C ASP A 18 0.17 1.79 -14.87
N ASP A 19 1.32 1.83 -14.19
CA ASP A 19 2.31 0.72 -14.18
C ASP A 19 2.53 0.09 -12.80
N SER A 20 1.70 0.46 -11.81
CA SER A 20 1.85 0.02 -10.43
C SER A 20 0.50 -0.23 -9.78
N TRP A 21 0.48 -1.11 -8.78
CA TRP A 21 -0.67 -1.29 -7.91
C TRP A 21 -0.25 -1.61 -6.49
N LEU A 22 -1.15 -1.35 -5.55
CA LEU A 22 -1.00 -1.80 -4.16
C LEU A 22 -2.31 -2.33 -3.61
N ASN A 23 -2.20 -3.23 -2.64
CA ASN A 23 -3.31 -3.68 -1.81
C ASN A 23 -2.91 -3.58 -0.33
N LEU A 24 -3.68 -2.81 0.44
CA LEU A 24 -3.55 -2.66 1.88
C LEU A 24 -4.77 -3.26 2.57
N ARG A 25 -4.58 -4.28 3.39
CA ARG A 25 -5.68 -4.98 4.08
C ARG A 25 -5.30 -5.43 5.49
N ALA A 26 -6.31 -5.67 6.33
CA ALA A 26 -6.10 -6.39 7.57
C ALA A 26 -5.77 -7.86 7.27
N SER A 27 -4.83 -8.44 8.02
CA SER A 27 -4.60 -9.88 7.97
C SER A 27 -5.78 -10.63 8.59
N ASN A 28 -6.15 -11.76 7.98
CA ASN A 28 -7.27 -12.58 8.45
C ASN A 28 -6.90 -13.46 9.64
N THR A 29 -5.60 -13.69 9.89
CA THR A 29 -5.11 -14.67 10.86
C THR A 29 -4.19 -14.09 11.92
N GLU A 30 -3.70 -12.88 11.73
CA GLU A 30 -2.69 -12.25 12.57
C GLU A 30 -3.05 -10.79 12.83
N PRO A 31 -2.67 -10.17 13.96
CA PRO A 31 -3.00 -8.79 14.28
C PRO A 31 -2.07 -7.79 13.55
N VAL A 32 -2.00 -7.88 12.22
CA VAL A 32 -1.14 -7.05 11.36
C VAL A 32 -1.89 -6.53 10.13
N LEU A 33 -1.42 -5.41 9.58
CA LEU A 33 -1.78 -4.97 8.24
C LEU A 33 -0.85 -5.63 7.22
N ARG A 34 -1.39 -6.02 6.07
CA ARG A 34 -0.63 -6.51 4.92
C ARG A 34 -0.64 -5.45 3.84
N LEU A 35 0.54 -5.15 3.33
CA LEU A 35 0.76 -4.28 2.18
C LEU A 35 1.43 -5.11 1.08
N ASN A 36 0.71 -5.34 -0.02
CA ASN A 36 1.28 -5.86 -1.26
C ASN A 36 1.47 -4.70 -2.23
N VAL A 37 2.61 -4.64 -2.91
CA VAL A 37 2.93 -3.60 -3.90
C VAL A 37 3.60 -4.26 -5.09
N GLU A 38 3.21 -3.85 -6.28
CA GLU A 38 3.88 -4.18 -7.53
C GLU A 38 4.12 -2.89 -8.32
N GLY A 39 5.26 -2.83 -8.99
CA GLY A 39 5.66 -1.70 -9.83
C GLY A 39 6.70 -2.13 -10.86
N PRO A 40 7.09 -1.22 -11.77
CA PRO A 40 7.96 -1.54 -12.90
C PRO A 40 9.39 -1.91 -12.49
N ASP A 41 9.85 -1.44 -11.33
CA ASP A 41 11.16 -1.72 -10.77
C ASP A 41 11.18 -1.59 -9.24
N GLN A 42 12.31 -1.95 -8.64
CA GLN A 42 12.49 -1.89 -7.19
C GLN A 42 12.38 -0.47 -6.63
N GLN A 43 12.82 0.55 -7.37
CA GLN A 43 12.77 1.93 -6.91
C GLN A 43 11.32 2.40 -6.78
N ALA A 44 10.48 2.11 -7.77
CA ALA A 44 9.04 2.40 -7.72
C ALA A 44 8.35 1.71 -6.54
N VAL A 45 8.68 0.43 -6.28
CA VAL A 45 8.15 -0.31 -5.13
C VAL A 45 8.60 0.33 -3.81
N ASP A 46 9.89 0.66 -3.67
CA ASP A 46 10.45 1.26 -2.45
C ASP A 46 9.83 2.64 -2.15
N GLU A 47 9.56 3.43 -3.19
CA GLU A 47 8.87 4.73 -3.06
C GLU A 47 7.45 4.57 -2.52
N ILE A 48 6.66 3.65 -3.10
CA ILE A 48 5.29 3.38 -2.64
C ILE A 48 5.31 2.85 -1.20
N VAL A 49 6.17 1.86 -0.90
CA VAL A 49 6.30 1.29 0.45
C VAL A 49 6.71 2.38 1.45
N GLY A 50 7.63 3.27 1.09
CA GLY A 50 8.05 4.39 1.92
C GLY A 50 6.91 5.35 2.23
N GLN A 51 6.14 5.75 1.21
CA GLN A 51 4.98 6.63 1.38
C GLN A 51 3.92 6.02 2.29
N ILE A 52 3.53 4.77 2.04
CA ILE A 52 2.53 4.08 2.87
C ILE A 52 3.05 3.86 4.29
N SER A 53 4.32 3.47 4.46
CA SER A 53 4.91 3.28 5.79
C SER A 53 4.92 4.57 6.60
N ALA A 54 5.16 5.72 5.97
CA ALA A 54 5.11 7.02 6.62
C ALA A 54 3.68 7.38 7.09
N ILE A 55 2.67 7.13 6.24
CA ILE A 55 1.25 7.35 6.59
C ILE A 55 0.83 6.45 7.75
N ILE A 56 1.15 5.15 7.69
CA ILE A 56 0.83 4.19 8.76
C ILE A 56 1.55 4.54 10.06
N SER A 57 2.82 4.96 9.98
CA SER A 57 3.57 5.42 11.16
C SER A 57 2.94 6.67 11.79
N ALA A 58 2.50 7.64 10.99
CA ALA A 58 1.80 8.82 11.47
C ALA A 58 0.45 8.49 12.12
N ALA A 59 -0.18 7.38 11.72
CA ALA A 59 -1.39 6.84 12.34
C ALA A 59 -1.13 5.95 13.58
N GLY A 60 0.13 5.77 13.99
CA GLY A 60 0.54 4.99 15.17
C GLY A 60 0.89 3.52 14.91
N GLY A 61 0.91 3.09 13.65
CA GLY A 61 1.41 1.77 13.27
C GLY A 61 2.94 1.71 13.18
N HIS A 62 3.49 0.50 13.03
CA HIS A 62 4.90 0.29 12.76
C HIS A 62 5.06 -0.95 11.87
N ARG A 63 6.04 -0.90 10.95
CA ARG A 63 6.38 -2.05 10.11
C ARG A 63 7.11 -3.08 10.95
N VAL A 64 6.69 -4.35 10.85
CA VAL A 64 7.29 -5.51 11.53
C VAL A 64 7.95 -6.46 10.54
#